data_AF-A0A8S2ZWS9-F1
#
_entry.id   AF-A0A8S2ZWS9-F1
#
_cell.length_a   1.000
_cell.length_b   1.000
_cell.length_c   1.000
_cell.angle_alpha   90.00
_cell.angle_beta   90.00
_cell.angle_gamma   90.00
#
_symmetry.space_group_name_H-M   'P 1'
#
loop_
_entity.id
_entity.type
_entity.pdbx_description
1 polymer ?
#
loop_
_entity_poly.entity_id
_entity_poly.type
_entity_poly.pdbx_seq_one_letter_code
_entity_poly.pdbx_strand_id
1 'polypeptide(L)'
;MFLRPGLKSHSLLRVASSYPSRSKHVIAIRREDQSPWERRSPLAPEHVRQLVQNHKIKVLIQPSNRRAFPISSFVQAGAIAQEDLSEASVIMGVKQVPIDALLPNKVYVMFSHTHKAQEDNMALLDACLEKNVTLVDYEKIVDDEGVRLVAFGKYAGVVGMINILHGLGLRFLALGHHTPFMHIGPAHNYRNNEQARMAIRDAGYEIALGLMPKSIGPLTVVFTGAGNVSQGAQEVFRELPIEYVDTKSLPQAAKHGATNKIYGCVVQREDHLINKETGLYSEAEYLEYPDRYISTFNTQIAPYASCIINGIYWEPTQPKLLRIGNANQLLTPPPEWT
;
A
#
# COMPACT_ATOMS: atom_id res chain seq x y z
N MET A 1 17.22 -28.51 21.92
CA MET A 1 16.52 -27.65 22.89
C MET A 1 15.13 -28.24 23.09
N PHE A 2 14.74 -28.48 24.34
CA PHE A 2 13.72 -29.43 24.77
C PHE A 2 12.30 -29.15 24.24
N LEU A 3 11.65 -30.20 23.72
CA LEU A 3 10.22 -30.28 23.44
C LEU A 3 9.43 -30.32 24.76
N ARG A 4 8.40 -29.48 24.90
CA ARG A 4 7.38 -29.60 25.96
C ARG A 4 6.19 -30.43 25.45
N PRO A 5 5.72 -31.44 26.19
CA PRO A 5 4.50 -32.18 25.86
C PRO A 5 3.28 -31.56 26.57
N GLY A 6 2.16 -31.43 25.86
CA GLY A 6 0.86 -31.17 26.49
C GLY A 6 -0.07 -30.26 25.68
N LEU A 7 -0.72 -30.79 24.65
CA LEU A 7 -2.01 -30.28 24.21
C LEU A 7 -3.03 -31.42 24.29
N LYS A 8 -4.01 -31.24 25.17
CA LYS A 8 -5.20 -32.10 25.27
C LYS A 8 -6.06 -31.85 24.05
N SER A 9 -6.40 -32.94 23.37
CA SER A 9 -7.35 -33.01 22.25
C SER A 9 -8.69 -32.37 22.63
N HIS A 10 -9.08 -31.30 21.93
CA HIS A 10 -10.47 -30.90 21.81
C HIS A 10 -11.05 -31.54 20.55
N SER A 11 -12.03 -32.42 20.76
CA SER A 11 -12.77 -33.09 19.70
C SER A 11 -13.61 -32.07 18.93
N LEU A 12 -13.07 -31.57 17.82
CA LEU A 12 -13.87 -30.90 16.80
C LEU A 12 -14.70 -31.96 16.07
N LEU A 13 -16.03 -31.81 16.13
CA LEU A 13 -16.99 -32.53 15.32
C LEU A 13 -16.59 -32.40 13.83
N ARG A 14 -15.99 -33.45 13.28
CA ARG A 14 -15.77 -33.59 11.84
C ARG A 14 -17.13 -33.83 11.19
N VAL A 15 -17.73 -32.77 10.65
CA VAL A 15 -18.66 -32.94 9.53
C VAL A 15 -17.83 -33.39 8.35
N ALA A 16 -17.77 -34.70 8.13
CA ALA A 16 -17.12 -35.28 6.98
C ALA A 16 -17.96 -34.98 5.73
N SER A 17 -17.69 -33.87 5.04
CA SER A 17 -18.05 -33.81 3.62
C SER A 17 -17.08 -34.73 2.90
N SER A 18 -17.58 -35.86 2.41
CA SER A 18 -16.81 -36.80 1.58
C SER A 18 -16.47 -36.12 0.25
N TYR A 19 -15.38 -35.34 0.23
CA TYR A 19 -14.72 -35.01 -1.02
C TYR A 19 -14.15 -36.33 -1.58
N PRO A 20 -14.53 -36.72 -2.81
CA PRO A 20 -14.06 -37.97 -3.39
C PRO A 20 -12.53 -37.97 -3.44
N SER A 21 -11.94 -39.05 -2.94
CA SER A 21 -10.50 -39.16 -2.79
C SER A 21 -9.78 -39.16 -4.15
N ARG A 22 -8.63 -38.48 -4.20
CA ARG A 22 -7.57 -38.52 -5.23
C ARG A 22 -7.75 -37.70 -6.52
N SER A 23 -8.26 -36.47 -6.47
CA SER A 23 -7.68 -35.45 -7.37
C SER A 23 -6.37 -34.94 -6.77
N LYS A 24 -5.29 -34.97 -7.54
CA LYS A 24 -4.05 -34.26 -7.18
C LYS A 24 -4.45 -32.82 -6.87
N HIS A 25 -4.05 -32.24 -5.74
CA HIS A 25 -4.37 -30.85 -5.42
C HIS A 25 -3.86 -29.96 -6.56
N VAL A 26 -4.79 -29.40 -7.35
CA VAL A 26 -4.48 -28.52 -8.48
C VAL A 26 -4.83 -27.09 -8.09
N ILE A 27 -3.82 -26.22 -8.15
CA ILE A 27 -3.98 -24.79 -7.91
C ILE A 27 -3.92 -24.08 -9.26
N ALA A 28 -4.79 -23.10 -9.49
CA ALA A 28 -4.73 -22.24 -10.65
C ALA A 28 -4.42 -20.80 -10.28
N ILE A 29 -3.59 -20.14 -11.09
CA ILE A 29 -3.39 -18.69 -11.08
C ILE A 29 -4.19 -18.10 -12.25
N ARG A 30 -5.26 -17.38 -11.94
CA ARG A 30 -6.08 -16.72 -12.96
C ARG A 30 -5.39 -15.49 -13.56
N ARG A 31 -5.89 -15.06 -14.72
CA ARG A 31 -5.53 -13.76 -15.32
C ARG A 31 -6.37 -12.67 -14.64
N GLU A 32 -5.71 -11.58 -14.25
CA GLU A 32 -6.38 -10.39 -13.74
C GLU A 32 -7.00 -9.59 -14.89
N ASP A 33 -8.24 -9.14 -14.70
CA ASP A 33 -9.08 -8.45 -15.69
C ASP A 33 -9.80 -7.21 -15.12
N GLN A 34 -9.72 -6.98 -13.80
CA GLN A 34 -10.37 -5.86 -13.11
C GLN A 34 -9.95 -4.47 -13.63
N SER A 35 -8.68 -4.32 -14.02
CA SER A 35 -8.12 -3.06 -14.51
C SER A 35 -6.99 -3.31 -15.49
N PRO A 36 -6.80 -2.47 -16.53
CA PRO A 36 -5.61 -2.56 -17.40
C PRO A 36 -4.30 -2.37 -16.62
N TRP A 37 -4.35 -1.74 -15.45
CA TRP A 37 -3.18 -1.47 -14.60
C TRP A 37 -2.88 -2.58 -13.57
N GLU A 38 -3.77 -3.56 -13.39
CA GLU A 38 -3.50 -4.68 -12.48
C GLU A 38 -2.56 -5.68 -13.13
N ARG A 39 -1.28 -5.57 -12.77
CA ARG A 39 -0.19 -6.39 -13.31
C ARG A 39 0.35 -7.39 -12.29
N ARG A 40 -0.14 -7.39 -11.05
CA ARG A 40 0.36 -8.29 -10.01
C ARG A 40 -0.08 -9.73 -10.28
N SER A 41 0.51 -10.64 -9.53
CA SER A 41 0.19 -12.06 -9.52
C SER A 41 0.08 -12.51 -8.06
N PRO A 42 -0.90 -13.36 -7.70
CA PRO A 42 -1.02 -13.85 -6.32
C PRO A 42 0.19 -14.69 -5.89
N LEU A 43 0.88 -15.30 -6.86
CA LEU A 43 2.12 -16.05 -6.66
C LEU A 43 3.20 -15.57 -7.62
N ALA A 44 4.43 -15.47 -7.13
CA ALA A 44 5.62 -15.27 -7.95
C ALA A 44 6.09 -16.60 -8.56
N PRO A 45 6.87 -16.59 -9.65
CA PRO A 45 7.45 -17.81 -10.23
C PRO A 45 8.21 -18.66 -9.21
N GLU A 46 8.88 -18.05 -8.24
CA GLU A 46 9.60 -18.78 -7.19
C GLU A 46 8.64 -19.55 -6.25
N HIS A 47 7.51 -18.96 -5.87
CA HIS A 47 6.49 -19.67 -5.08
C HIS A 47 5.91 -20.85 -5.86
N VAL A 48 5.70 -20.68 -7.17
CA VAL A 48 5.24 -21.76 -8.05
C VAL A 48 6.27 -22.89 -8.10
N ARG A 49 7.56 -22.56 -8.22
CA ARG A 49 8.64 -23.55 -8.20
C ARG A 49 8.60 -24.38 -6.91
N GLN A 50 8.43 -23.72 -5.76
CA GLN A 50 8.33 -24.38 -4.46
C GLN A 50 7.11 -25.32 -4.38
N LEU A 51 5.92 -24.87 -4.82
CA LEU A 51 4.71 -25.69 -4.86
C LEU A 51 4.89 -26.95 -5.74
N VAL A 52 5.49 -26.80 -6.92
CA VAL A 52 5.69 -27.90 -7.86
C VAL A 52 6.78 -28.86 -7.36
N GLN A 53 7.94 -28.34 -6.96
CA GLN A 53 9.11 -29.16 -6.64
C GLN A 53 9.01 -29.79 -5.25
N ASN A 54 8.60 -29.02 -4.23
CA ASN A 54 8.64 -29.46 -2.84
C ASN A 54 7.32 -30.13 -2.43
N HIS A 55 6.19 -29.62 -2.92
CA HIS A 55 4.86 -30.10 -2.53
C HIS A 55 4.18 -30.99 -3.58
N LYS A 56 4.79 -31.14 -4.77
CA LYS A 56 4.24 -31.93 -5.89
C LYS A 56 2.83 -31.50 -6.29
N ILE A 57 2.52 -30.21 -6.10
CA ILE A 57 1.24 -29.60 -6.46
C ILE A 57 1.27 -29.24 -7.95
N LYS A 58 0.22 -29.61 -8.69
CA LYS A 58 0.06 -29.18 -10.08
C LYS A 58 -0.41 -27.74 -10.08
N VAL A 59 0.32 -26.86 -10.75
CA VAL A 59 -0.03 -25.44 -10.88
C VAL A 59 -0.45 -25.14 -12.32
N LEU A 60 -1.67 -24.68 -12.49
CA LEU A 60 -2.18 -24.13 -13.75
C LEU A 60 -2.03 -22.61 -13.75
N ILE A 61 -1.79 -22.02 -14.92
CA ILE A 61 -1.75 -20.57 -15.06
C ILE A 61 -2.43 -20.11 -16.34
N GLN A 62 -3.35 -19.16 -16.21
CA GLN A 62 -3.90 -18.47 -17.37
C GLN A 62 -2.84 -17.54 -18.00
N PRO A 63 -2.64 -17.62 -19.33
CA PRO A 63 -1.82 -16.66 -20.06
C PRO A 63 -2.26 -15.22 -19.79
N SER A 64 -1.32 -14.28 -19.72
CA SER A 64 -1.66 -12.86 -19.57
C SER A 64 -0.55 -12.00 -20.13
N ASN A 65 -0.90 -11.07 -21.02
CA ASN A 65 0.01 -10.08 -21.58
C ASN A 65 0.23 -8.87 -20.66
N ARG A 66 -0.49 -8.79 -19.53
CA ARG A 66 -0.44 -7.66 -18.58
C ARG A 66 0.43 -7.94 -17.36
N ARG A 67 0.45 -9.19 -16.92
CA ARG A 67 1.15 -9.64 -15.71
C ARG A 67 2.62 -9.19 -15.73
N ALA A 68 3.10 -8.68 -14.59
CA ALA A 68 4.46 -8.15 -14.45
C ALA A 68 5.53 -9.23 -14.66
N PHE A 69 5.22 -10.48 -14.31
CA PHE A 69 6.05 -11.64 -14.61
C PHE A 69 5.64 -12.23 -15.97
N PRO A 70 6.60 -12.46 -16.89
CA PRO A 70 6.31 -13.10 -18.16
C PRO A 70 5.89 -14.55 -17.93
N ILE A 71 5.00 -15.07 -18.79
CA ILE A 71 4.47 -16.43 -18.67
C ILE A 71 5.57 -17.50 -18.72
N SER A 72 6.63 -17.26 -19.50
CA SER A 72 7.78 -18.15 -19.61
C SER A 72 8.45 -18.43 -18.26
N SER A 73 8.50 -17.45 -17.35
CA SER A 73 9.05 -17.64 -16.00
C SER A 73 8.21 -18.61 -15.16
N PHE A 74 6.88 -18.62 -15.33
CA PHE A 74 6.01 -19.59 -14.64
C PHE A 74 6.14 -20.99 -15.22
N VAL A 75 6.23 -21.12 -16.55
CA VAL A 75 6.43 -22.41 -17.21
C VAL A 75 7.76 -23.02 -16.81
N GLN A 76 8.84 -22.23 -16.77
CA GLN A 76 10.15 -22.67 -16.26
C GLN A 76 10.13 -23.03 -14.77
N ALA A 77 9.22 -22.46 -13.98
CA ALA A 77 8.99 -22.85 -12.60
C ALA A 77 8.14 -24.13 -12.46
N GLY A 78 7.64 -24.69 -13.56
CA GLY A 78 6.87 -25.93 -13.60
C GLY A 78 5.34 -25.76 -13.63
N ALA A 79 4.82 -24.54 -13.82
CA ALA A 79 3.40 -24.35 -14.08
C ALA A 79 3.03 -24.74 -15.52
N ILE A 80 1.77 -25.12 -15.71
CA ILE A 80 1.19 -25.49 -17.00
C ILE A 80 0.30 -24.34 -17.46
N ALA A 81 0.64 -23.74 -18.60
CA ALA A 81 -0.14 -22.66 -19.19
C ALA A 81 -1.38 -23.20 -19.90
N GLN A 82 -2.57 -22.75 -19.50
CA GLN A 82 -3.85 -23.09 -20.15
C GLN A 82 -4.94 -22.08 -19.79
N GLU A 83 -5.94 -21.90 -20.66
CA GLU A 83 -7.08 -21.00 -20.42
C GLU A 83 -8.12 -21.61 -19.48
N ASP A 84 -8.45 -22.91 -19.67
CA ASP A 84 -9.43 -23.61 -18.84
C ASP A 84 -8.85 -23.94 -17.45
N LEU A 85 -9.55 -23.52 -16.40
CA LEU A 85 -9.17 -23.76 -15.00
C LEU A 85 -10.09 -24.76 -14.30
N SER A 86 -10.99 -25.43 -15.03
CA SER A 86 -12.00 -26.34 -14.48
C SER A 86 -11.41 -27.52 -13.70
N GLU A 87 -10.19 -27.94 -14.01
CA GLU A 87 -9.47 -28.97 -13.26
C GLU A 87 -9.05 -28.50 -11.85
N ALA A 88 -8.82 -27.20 -11.65
CA ALA A 88 -8.34 -26.67 -10.39
C ALA A 88 -9.36 -26.83 -9.27
N SER A 89 -8.90 -27.18 -8.08
CA SER A 89 -9.71 -27.14 -6.86
C SER A 89 -9.63 -25.78 -6.16
N VAL A 90 -8.48 -25.09 -6.30
CA VAL A 90 -8.22 -23.76 -5.75
C VAL A 90 -7.84 -22.81 -6.90
N ILE A 91 -8.51 -21.68 -6.99
CA ILE A 91 -8.25 -20.63 -7.98
C ILE A 91 -7.82 -19.36 -7.24
N MET A 92 -6.62 -18.88 -7.54
CA MET A 92 -6.02 -17.71 -6.91
C MET A 92 -6.01 -16.56 -7.90
N GLY A 93 -6.53 -15.41 -7.47
CA GLY A 93 -6.38 -14.10 -8.12
C GLY A 93 -5.88 -13.08 -7.12
N VAL A 94 -5.54 -11.87 -7.57
CA VAL A 94 -5.29 -10.72 -6.68
C VAL A 94 -6.61 -10.03 -6.40
N LYS A 95 -7.36 -9.70 -7.46
CA LYS A 95 -8.65 -9.00 -7.41
C LYS A 95 -9.82 -9.94 -7.58
N GLN A 96 -11.02 -9.38 -7.40
CA GLN A 96 -12.27 -10.09 -7.61
C GLN A 96 -12.39 -10.68 -9.03
N VAL A 97 -13.22 -11.71 -9.15
CA VAL A 97 -13.52 -12.38 -10.43
C VAL A 97 -14.87 -11.87 -10.94
N PRO A 98 -15.02 -11.58 -12.25
CA PRO A 98 -16.34 -11.33 -12.83
C PRO A 98 -17.31 -12.47 -12.53
N ILE A 99 -18.55 -12.16 -12.17
CA ILE A 99 -19.56 -13.14 -11.74
C ILE A 99 -19.75 -14.25 -12.80
N ASP A 100 -19.80 -13.87 -14.08
CA ASP A 100 -19.98 -14.82 -15.20
C ASP A 100 -18.81 -15.77 -15.38
N ALA A 101 -17.60 -15.36 -14.96
CA ALA A 101 -16.39 -16.17 -15.01
C ALA A 101 -16.21 -17.06 -13.77
N LEU A 102 -17.08 -16.93 -12.76
CA LEU A 102 -16.99 -17.70 -11.53
C LEU A 102 -17.39 -19.17 -11.79
N LEU A 103 -16.40 -20.06 -11.72
CA LEU A 103 -16.59 -21.50 -11.80
C LEU A 103 -17.25 -22.05 -10.51
N PRO A 104 -18.29 -22.90 -10.61
CA PRO A 104 -18.97 -23.45 -9.44
C PRO A 104 -18.16 -24.55 -8.74
N ASN A 105 -18.45 -24.76 -7.45
CA ASN A 105 -17.82 -25.79 -6.60
C ASN A 105 -16.30 -25.67 -6.50
N LYS A 106 -15.79 -24.43 -6.40
CA LYS A 106 -14.35 -24.12 -6.30
C LYS A 106 -14.02 -23.37 -5.02
N VAL A 107 -12.75 -23.41 -4.64
CA VAL A 107 -12.19 -22.49 -3.64
C VAL A 107 -11.56 -21.31 -4.38
N TYR A 108 -11.95 -20.08 -4.04
CA TYR A 108 -11.32 -18.85 -4.55
C TYR A 108 -10.52 -18.16 -3.45
N VAL A 109 -9.28 -17.76 -3.78
CA VAL A 109 -8.42 -16.96 -2.89
C VAL A 109 -8.13 -15.63 -3.55
N MET A 110 -8.65 -14.53 -2.99
CA MET A 110 -8.59 -13.19 -3.58
C MET A 110 -8.89 -12.08 -2.56
N PHE A 111 -8.61 -10.83 -2.90
CA PHE A 111 -9.24 -9.69 -2.23
C PHE A 111 -10.67 -9.53 -2.77
N SER A 112 -11.64 -10.13 -2.09
CA SER A 112 -13.04 -10.08 -2.51
C SER A 112 -13.69 -8.74 -2.27
N HIS A 113 -13.21 -8.01 -1.26
CA HIS A 113 -13.81 -6.76 -0.79
C HIS A 113 -15.30 -6.93 -0.43
N THR A 114 -15.64 -8.00 0.29
CA THR A 114 -17.02 -8.31 0.70
C THR A 114 -17.27 -8.25 2.22
N HIS A 115 -16.24 -8.47 3.05
CA HIS A 115 -16.44 -8.63 4.49
C HIS A 115 -16.80 -7.34 5.26
N LYS A 116 -16.70 -6.16 4.63
CA LYS A 116 -17.15 -4.88 5.20
C LYS A 116 -18.48 -4.43 4.57
N ALA A 117 -19.21 -5.37 3.95
CA ALA A 117 -20.45 -5.11 3.24
C ALA A 117 -20.32 -3.99 2.19
N GLN A 118 -19.23 -4.02 1.41
CA GLN A 118 -19.04 -3.05 0.34
C GLN A 118 -20.04 -3.31 -0.79
N GLU A 119 -20.92 -2.34 -1.03
CA GLU A 119 -22.05 -2.43 -1.97
C GLU A 119 -21.67 -3.02 -3.33
N ASP A 120 -20.57 -2.52 -3.91
CA ASP A 120 -20.07 -2.93 -5.24
C ASP A 120 -19.82 -4.43 -5.41
N ASN A 121 -19.52 -5.17 -4.34
CA ASN A 121 -19.14 -6.59 -4.42
C ASN A 121 -20.14 -7.53 -3.73
N MET A 122 -21.29 -7.03 -3.26
CA MET A 122 -22.28 -7.91 -2.61
C MET A 122 -22.89 -8.93 -3.59
N ALA A 123 -23.13 -8.53 -4.84
CA ALA A 123 -23.57 -9.46 -5.88
C ALA A 123 -22.55 -10.59 -6.17
N LEU A 124 -21.26 -10.34 -5.98
CA LEU A 124 -20.24 -11.38 -6.07
C LEU A 124 -20.36 -12.38 -4.93
N LEU A 125 -20.69 -11.93 -3.72
CA LEU A 125 -20.90 -12.81 -2.58
C LEU A 125 -22.12 -13.69 -2.80
N ASP A 126 -23.23 -13.13 -3.28
CA ASP A 126 -24.43 -13.89 -3.65
C ASP A 126 -24.12 -14.95 -4.70
N ALA A 127 -23.41 -14.57 -5.77
CA ALA A 127 -22.97 -15.51 -6.80
C ALA A 127 -22.06 -16.62 -6.25
N CYS A 128 -21.19 -16.30 -5.28
CA CYS A 128 -20.37 -17.32 -4.62
C CYS A 128 -21.25 -18.34 -3.87
N LEU A 129 -22.29 -17.88 -3.17
CA LEU A 129 -23.23 -18.75 -2.46
C LEU A 129 -24.01 -19.64 -3.44
N GLU A 130 -24.58 -19.05 -4.50
CA GLU A 130 -25.33 -19.75 -5.54
C GLU A 130 -24.50 -20.83 -6.24
N LYS A 131 -23.23 -20.52 -6.54
CA LYS A 131 -22.31 -21.42 -7.25
C LYS A 131 -21.57 -22.37 -6.30
N ASN A 132 -21.91 -22.40 -5.01
CA ASN A 132 -21.24 -23.21 -3.98
C ASN A 132 -19.71 -23.01 -3.98
N VAL A 133 -19.29 -21.76 -4.05
CA VAL A 133 -17.88 -21.34 -3.99
C VAL A 133 -17.47 -21.10 -2.52
N THR A 134 -16.34 -21.67 -2.13
CA THR A 134 -15.68 -21.32 -0.88
C THR A 134 -14.76 -20.13 -1.11
N LEU A 135 -14.97 -19.04 -0.37
CA LEU A 135 -14.18 -17.82 -0.50
C LEU A 135 -13.15 -17.69 0.64
N VAL A 136 -11.88 -17.54 0.29
CA VAL A 136 -10.77 -17.23 1.20
C VAL A 136 -10.28 -15.82 0.91
N ASP A 137 -10.68 -14.85 1.74
CA ASP A 137 -10.31 -13.44 1.58
C ASP A 137 -8.90 -13.20 2.16
N TYR A 138 -7.96 -12.74 1.32
CA TYR A 138 -6.59 -12.40 1.77
C TYR A 138 -6.60 -11.37 2.91
N GLU A 139 -7.59 -10.47 2.96
CA GLU A 139 -7.67 -9.43 4.00
C GLU A 139 -7.93 -10.02 5.39
N LYS A 140 -8.39 -11.27 5.47
CA LYS A 140 -8.68 -12.00 6.72
C LYS A 140 -7.63 -13.06 7.07
N ILE A 141 -6.54 -13.16 6.31
CA ILE A 141 -5.41 -14.02 6.67
C ILE A 141 -4.55 -13.31 7.71
N VAL A 142 -4.58 -13.84 8.93
CA VAL A 142 -3.86 -13.35 10.11
C VAL A 142 -3.02 -14.45 10.75
N ASP A 143 -2.03 -14.07 11.57
CA ASP A 143 -1.34 -14.99 12.48
C ASP A 143 -2.15 -15.23 13.77
N ASP A 144 -1.55 -15.98 14.70
CA ASP A 144 -2.18 -16.37 15.97
C ASP A 144 -2.43 -15.14 16.89
N GLU A 145 -1.69 -14.05 16.69
CA GLU A 145 -1.85 -12.78 17.37
C GLU A 145 -2.85 -11.82 16.67
N GLY A 146 -3.41 -12.23 15.52
CA GLY A 146 -4.37 -11.44 14.75
C GLY A 146 -3.73 -10.40 13.83
N VAL A 147 -2.41 -10.41 13.64
CA VAL A 147 -1.70 -9.54 12.71
C VAL A 147 -1.89 -10.03 11.28
N ARG A 148 -2.30 -9.12 10.39
CA ARG A 148 -2.54 -9.44 8.98
C ARG A 148 -1.25 -9.79 8.24
N LEU A 149 -1.22 -10.98 7.65
CA LEU A 149 -0.04 -11.52 6.95
C LEU A 149 0.06 -11.07 5.49
N VAL A 150 -1.07 -10.82 4.83
CA VAL A 150 -1.11 -10.47 3.39
C VAL A 150 -1.53 -9.01 3.21
N ALA A 151 -0.55 -8.11 3.12
CA ALA A 151 -0.77 -6.68 2.91
C ALA A 151 0.26 -6.05 1.96
N PHE A 152 -0.15 -4.97 1.29
CA PHE A 152 0.69 -4.23 0.34
C PHE A 152 1.13 -2.85 0.86
N GLY A 153 0.86 -2.54 2.13
CA GLY A 153 1.01 -1.17 2.68
C GLY A 153 2.40 -0.58 2.44
N LYS A 154 3.46 -1.38 2.63
CA LYS A 154 4.84 -0.92 2.43
C LYS A 154 5.11 -0.50 0.99
N TYR A 155 4.74 -1.34 0.02
CA TYR A 155 4.90 -1.00 -1.39
C TYR A 155 3.98 0.14 -1.85
N ALA A 156 2.80 0.31 -1.22
CA ALA A 156 1.97 1.49 -1.46
C ALA A 156 2.69 2.78 -1.07
N GLY A 157 3.43 2.77 0.05
CA GLY A 157 4.31 3.86 0.45
C GLY A 157 5.43 4.13 -0.54
N VAL A 158 6.15 3.08 -0.96
CA VAL A 158 7.23 3.16 -1.95
C VAL A 158 6.73 3.80 -3.25
N VAL A 159 5.66 3.27 -3.83
CA VAL A 159 5.08 3.77 -5.09
C VAL A 159 4.50 5.18 -4.91
N GLY A 160 3.86 5.45 -3.77
CA GLY A 160 3.33 6.76 -3.41
C GLY A 160 4.42 7.83 -3.40
N MET A 161 5.57 7.54 -2.76
CA MET A 161 6.68 8.48 -2.72
C MET A 161 7.26 8.76 -4.11
N ILE A 162 7.49 7.71 -4.92
CA ILE A 162 8.00 7.88 -6.30
C ILE A 162 7.08 8.82 -7.10
N ASN A 163 5.77 8.56 -7.07
CA ASN A 163 4.81 9.38 -7.81
C ASN A 163 4.65 10.79 -7.25
N ILE A 164 4.80 10.99 -5.94
CA ILE A 164 4.79 12.33 -5.34
C ILE A 164 6.01 13.13 -5.78
N LEU A 165 7.21 12.53 -5.80
CA LEU A 165 8.42 13.19 -6.30
C LEU A 165 8.29 13.56 -7.78
N HIS A 166 7.75 12.65 -8.60
CA HIS A 166 7.40 12.96 -9.99
C HIS A 166 6.39 14.13 -10.07
N GLY A 167 5.34 14.09 -9.25
CA GLY A 167 4.33 15.15 -9.18
C GLY A 167 4.90 16.51 -8.74
N LEU A 168 5.89 16.52 -7.84
CA LEU A 168 6.64 17.75 -7.48
C LEU A 168 7.41 18.29 -8.69
N GLY A 169 8.06 17.42 -9.47
CA GLY A 169 8.71 17.81 -10.72
C GLY A 169 7.75 18.50 -11.70
N LEU A 170 6.57 17.90 -11.91
CA LEU A 170 5.53 18.49 -12.75
C LEU A 170 4.99 19.81 -12.19
N ARG A 171 4.76 19.88 -10.88
CA ARG A 171 4.28 21.09 -10.20
C ARG A 171 5.28 22.23 -10.33
N PHE A 172 6.55 21.99 -10.05
CA PHE A 172 7.57 23.04 -10.16
C PHE A 172 7.78 23.48 -11.59
N LEU A 173 7.72 22.57 -12.56
CA LEU A 173 7.71 22.93 -13.98
C LEU A 173 6.54 23.85 -14.33
N ALA A 174 5.33 23.54 -13.87
CA ALA A 174 4.15 24.38 -14.09
C ALA A 174 4.26 25.77 -13.42
N LEU A 175 5.04 25.88 -12.34
CA LEU A 175 5.39 27.15 -11.69
C LEU A 175 6.58 27.87 -12.36
N GLY A 176 7.10 27.36 -13.48
CA GLY A 176 8.20 27.98 -14.22
C GLY A 176 9.59 27.66 -13.68
N HIS A 177 9.74 26.61 -12.87
CA HIS A 177 11.02 26.22 -12.28
C HIS A 177 11.57 24.94 -12.91
N HIS A 178 12.85 25.00 -13.27
CA HIS A 178 13.65 23.80 -13.58
C HIS A 178 14.18 23.21 -12.27
N THR A 179 13.83 21.95 -11.97
CA THR A 179 14.27 21.28 -10.72
C THR A 179 14.71 19.84 -11.00
N PRO A 180 15.61 19.26 -10.20
CA PRO A 180 16.04 17.87 -10.35
C PRO A 180 14.89 16.85 -10.35
N PHE A 181 13.77 17.15 -9.67
CA PHE A 181 12.59 16.29 -9.64
C PHE A 181 11.96 16.06 -11.02
N MET A 182 12.19 16.94 -12.00
CA MET A 182 11.65 16.81 -13.36
C MET A 182 12.13 15.54 -14.08
N HIS A 183 13.27 14.98 -13.67
CA HIS A 183 13.84 13.78 -14.27
C HIS A 183 13.34 12.48 -13.63
N ILE A 184 12.55 12.58 -12.56
CA ILE A 184 11.92 11.42 -11.92
C ILE A 184 10.63 11.11 -12.70
N GLY A 185 10.60 9.96 -13.37
CA GLY A 185 9.40 9.43 -14.00
C GLY A 185 8.38 8.85 -12.99
N PRO A 186 7.12 8.66 -13.39
CA PRO A 186 6.12 7.98 -12.57
C PRO A 186 6.50 6.51 -12.35
N ALA A 187 6.01 5.92 -11.26
CA ALA A 187 6.45 4.59 -10.81
C ALA A 187 6.30 3.47 -11.86
N HIS A 188 5.28 3.54 -12.71
CA HIS A 188 5.02 2.53 -13.75
C HIS A 188 5.99 2.59 -14.94
N ASN A 189 6.81 3.64 -15.05
CA ASN A 189 7.85 3.75 -16.07
C ASN A 189 9.10 2.94 -15.72
N TYR A 190 9.29 2.60 -14.44
CA TYR A 190 10.43 1.80 -14.01
C TYR A 190 10.12 0.32 -14.06
N ARG A 191 11.11 -0.48 -14.47
CA ARG A 191 10.97 -1.94 -14.52
C ARG A 191 10.94 -2.57 -13.12
N ASN A 192 11.65 -1.95 -12.17
CA ASN A 192 11.79 -2.42 -10.80
C ASN A 192 12.09 -1.24 -9.85
N ASN A 193 12.07 -1.53 -8.55
CA ASN A 193 12.30 -0.52 -7.51
C ASN A 193 13.73 0.07 -7.53
N GLU A 194 14.74 -0.70 -7.94
CA GLU A 194 16.13 -0.23 -7.98
C GLU A 194 16.30 0.88 -9.02
N GLN A 195 15.73 0.72 -10.23
CA GLN A 195 15.76 1.75 -11.26
C GLN A 195 15.09 3.04 -10.80
N ALA A 196 13.93 2.94 -10.12
CA ALA A 196 13.26 4.12 -9.57
C ALA A 196 14.13 4.83 -8.53
N ARG A 197 14.78 4.07 -7.63
CA ARG A 197 15.68 4.60 -6.60
C ARG A 197 16.92 5.27 -7.19
N MET A 198 17.48 4.72 -8.28
CA MET A 198 18.61 5.35 -8.98
C MET A 198 18.23 6.73 -9.51
N ALA A 199 17.09 6.86 -10.20
CA ALA A 199 16.64 8.15 -10.71
C ALA A 199 16.41 9.18 -9.59
N ILE A 200 15.89 8.73 -8.43
CA ILE A 200 15.70 9.60 -7.26
C ILE A 200 17.04 10.00 -6.64
N ARG A 201 18.02 9.09 -6.61
CA ARG A 201 19.36 9.36 -6.10
C ARG A 201 20.11 10.36 -6.98
N ASP A 202 19.97 10.26 -8.31
CA ASP A 202 20.54 11.22 -9.26
C ASP A 202 19.97 12.62 -9.01
N ALA A 203 18.64 12.74 -8.86
CA ALA A 203 18.01 13.99 -8.46
C ALA A 203 18.52 14.48 -7.09
N GLY A 204 18.72 13.57 -6.13
CA GLY A 204 19.29 13.87 -4.83
C GLY A 204 20.71 14.45 -4.89
N TYR A 205 21.55 13.93 -5.78
CA TYR A 205 22.90 14.44 -6.01
C TYR A 205 22.88 15.90 -6.51
N GLU A 206 22.03 16.20 -7.48
CA GLU A 206 21.85 17.57 -7.98
C GLU A 206 21.35 18.53 -6.89
N ILE A 207 20.42 18.07 -6.04
CA ILE A 207 19.96 18.84 -4.86
C ILE A 207 21.13 19.12 -3.91
N ALA A 208 21.96 18.11 -3.60
CA ALA A 208 23.11 18.27 -2.72
C ALA A 208 24.15 19.26 -3.25
N LEU A 209 24.31 19.36 -4.57
CA LEU A 209 25.12 20.36 -5.26
C LEU A 209 24.51 21.77 -5.25
N GLY A 210 23.29 21.93 -4.73
CA GLY A 210 22.61 23.22 -4.64
C GLY A 210 21.93 23.65 -5.94
N LEU A 211 21.60 22.71 -6.83
CA LEU A 211 20.93 22.99 -8.12
C LEU A 211 19.42 23.25 -7.99
N MET A 212 18.90 23.31 -6.76
CA MET A 212 17.53 23.76 -6.50
C MET A 212 17.41 25.30 -6.64
N PRO A 213 16.41 25.82 -7.37
CA PRO A 213 16.15 27.25 -7.45
C PRO A 213 15.89 27.86 -6.07
N LYS A 214 16.58 28.97 -5.76
CA LYS A 214 16.43 29.69 -4.49
C LYS A 214 15.00 30.18 -4.24
N SER A 215 14.24 30.46 -5.30
CA SER A 215 12.85 30.91 -5.23
C SER A 215 11.89 29.88 -4.65
N ILE A 216 12.24 28.58 -4.69
CA ILE A 216 11.45 27.51 -4.08
C ILE A 216 11.62 27.50 -2.55
N GLY A 217 12.78 27.96 -2.06
CA GLY A 217 13.13 27.91 -0.64
C GLY A 217 13.36 26.47 -0.13
N PRO A 218 13.40 26.30 1.20
CA PRO A 218 13.57 24.99 1.83
C PRO A 218 12.36 24.09 1.57
N LEU A 219 12.61 22.81 1.33
CA LEU A 219 11.55 21.82 1.14
C LEU A 219 11.36 20.98 2.39
N THR A 220 10.11 20.86 2.82
CA THR A 220 9.68 20.02 3.95
C THR A 220 8.67 18.98 3.49
N VAL A 221 8.96 17.70 3.76
CA VAL A 221 8.08 16.57 3.46
C VAL A 221 7.57 15.99 4.78
N VAL A 222 6.26 16.07 4.98
CA VAL A 222 5.58 15.57 6.18
C VAL A 222 4.98 14.20 5.90
N PHE A 223 5.33 13.20 6.72
CA PHE A 223 4.77 11.85 6.67
C PHE A 223 3.81 11.67 7.84
N THR A 224 2.55 11.34 7.57
CA THR A 224 1.59 11.07 8.65
C THR A 224 1.56 9.58 9.00
N GLY A 225 1.61 9.29 10.30
CA GLY A 225 1.64 7.93 10.84
C GLY A 225 3.01 7.25 10.74
N ALA A 226 3.18 6.18 11.52
CA ALA A 226 4.39 5.37 11.57
C ALA A 226 4.23 3.96 10.97
N GLY A 227 3.08 3.69 10.32
CA GLY A 227 2.76 2.38 9.75
C GLY A 227 3.50 2.08 8.44
N ASN A 228 3.22 0.91 7.87
CA ASN A 228 3.88 0.38 6.68
C ASN A 228 3.95 1.36 5.50
N VAL A 229 2.90 2.14 5.24
CA VAL A 229 2.87 3.13 4.15
C VAL A 229 3.90 4.23 4.38
N SER A 230 3.90 4.83 5.58
CA SER A 230 4.87 5.87 5.94
C SER A 230 6.30 5.33 5.87
N GLN A 231 6.54 4.14 6.44
CA GLN A 231 7.86 3.50 6.39
C GLN A 231 8.34 3.24 4.95
N GLY A 232 7.47 2.71 4.09
CA GLY A 232 7.81 2.46 2.68
C GLY A 232 8.09 3.75 1.90
N ALA A 233 7.36 4.82 2.17
CA ALA A 233 7.62 6.13 1.57
C ALA A 233 8.97 6.70 2.05
N GLN A 234 9.24 6.62 3.35
CA GLN A 234 10.51 7.05 3.95
C GLN A 234 11.71 6.26 3.40
N GLU A 235 11.56 4.96 3.12
CA GLU A 235 12.63 4.18 2.50
C GLU A 235 13.05 4.75 1.15
N VAL A 236 12.11 5.23 0.33
CA VAL A 236 12.42 5.88 -0.95
C VAL A 236 12.98 7.28 -0.71
N PHE A 237 12.42 8.02 0.25
CA PHE A 237 12.84 9.38 0.59
C PHE A 237 14.32 9.46 1.02
N ARG A 238 14.85 8.41 1.68
CA ARG A 238 16.27 8.30 2.07
C ARG A 238 17.28 8.30 0.92
N GLU A 239 16.82 8.15 -0.32
CA GLU A 239 17.70 8.29 -1.49
C GLU A 239 18.06 9.75 -1.80
N LEU A 240 17.35 10.72 -1.20
CA LEU A 240 17.59 12.15 -1.31
C LEU A 240 18.53 12.63 -0.18
N PRO A 241 19.19 13.79 -0.32
CA PRO A 241 19.94 14.41 0.77
C PRO A 241 18.95 14.95 1.81
N ILE A 242 18.70 14.18 2.87
CA ILE A 242 17.64 14.49 3.82
C ILE A 242 18.15 14.80 5.22
N GLU A 243 17.39 15.62 5.95
CA GLU A 243 17.54 15.85 7.38
C GLU A 243 16.16 15.67 8.05
N TYR A 244 16.06 14.76 9.01
CA TYR A 244 14.82 14.61 9.77
C TYR A 244 14.75 15.64 10.90
N VAL A 245 13.59 16.28 11.04
CA VAL A 245 13.27 17.23 12.10
C VAL A 245 11.98 16.83 12.80
N ASP A 246 11.89 17.15 14.09
CA ASP A 246 10.65 17.00 14.84
C ASP A 246 9.61 18.07 14.46
N THR A 247 8.37 17.89 14.93
CA THR A 247 7.25 18.78 14.65
C THR A 247 7.46 20.19 15.20
N LYS A 248 8.23 20.34 16.29
CA LYS A 248 8.57 21.64 16.89
C LYS A 248 9.59 22.42 16.08
N SER A 249 10.50 21.72 15.41
CA SER A 249 11.58 22.28 14.59
C SER A 249 11.17 22.48 13.13
N LEU A 250 10.06 21.87 12.69
CA LEU A 250 9.51 21.98 11.35
C LEU A 250 9.32 23.45 10.88
N PRO A 251 8.80 24.39 11.69
CA PRO A 251 8.68 25.80 11.29
C PRO A 251 10.03 26.45 10.98
N GLN A 252 11.07 26.11 11.75
CA GLN A 252 12.42 26.63 11.56
C GLN A 252 13.02 26.09 10.26
N ALA A 253 12.86 24.79 10.01
CA ALA A 253 13.29 24.15 8.76
C ALA A 253 12.59 24.75 7.53
N ALA A 254 11.28 24.99 7.60
CA ALA A 254 10.51 25.57 6.50
C ALA A 254 10.93 27.01 6.16
N LYS A 255 11.28 27.83 7.16
CA LYS A 255 11.60 29.26 6.96
C LYS A 255 13.09 29.53 6.71
N HIS A 256 13.95 28.76 7.35
CA HIS A 256 15.40 29.04 7.42
C HIS A 256 16.27 27.83 7.07
N GLY A 257 15.67 26.74 6.59
CA GLY A 257 16.40 25.57 6.16
C GLY A 257 17.35 25.84 4.99
N ALA A 258 18.26 24.91 4.75
CA ALA A 258 19.11 24.94 3.57
C ALA A 258 18.35 24.39 2.35
N THR A 259 18.70 24.85 1.16
CA THR A 259 18.09 24.41 -0.11
C THR A 259 18.85 23.27 -0.79
N ASN A 260 19.98 22.85 -0.22
CA ASN A 260 20.79 21.73 -0.72
C ASN A 260 20.45 20.39 -0.03
N LYS A 261 19.36 20.37 0.75
CA LYS A 261 18.80 19.18 1.39
C LYS A 261 17.28 19.31 1.49
N ILE A 262 16.61 18.22 1.82
CA ILE A 262 15.16 18.19 2.04
C ILE A 262 14.90 17.76 3.49
N TYR A 263 13.97 18.46 4.14
CA TYR A 263 13.62 18.18 5.52
C TYR A 263 12.48 17.16 5.58
N GLY A 264 12.67 16.07 6.32
CA GLY A 264 11.62 15.09 6.60
C GLY A 264 11.04 15.29 7.99
N CYS A 265 9.73 15.18 8.14
CA CYS A 265 9.09 15.19 9.46
C CYS A 265 8.06 14.07 9.55
N VAL A 266 8.17 13.20 10.55
CA VAL A 266 7.19 12.13 10.80
C VAL A 266 6.25 12.61 11.89
N VAL A 267 4.96 12.63 11.57
CA VAL A 267 3.90 13.15 12.43
C VAL A 267 3.08 11.98 12.94
N GLN A 268 3.06 11.81 14.25
CA GLN A 268 2.27 10.83 14.97
C GLN A 268 1.00 11.46 15.55
N ARG A 269 0.13 10.64 16.13
CA ARG A 269 -1.14 11.09 16.71
C ARG A 269 -0.93 12.15 17.79
N GLU A 270 0.04 11.93 18.68
CA GLU A 270 0.40 12.85 19.76
C GLU A 270 0.86 14.24 19.30
N ASP A 271 1.39 14.35 18.07
CA ASP A 271 1.87 15.62 17.53
C ASP A 271 0.74 16.56 17.13
N HIS A 272 -0.44 16.02 16.83
CA HIS A 272 -1.51 16.81 16.22
C HIS A 272 -2.90 16.54 16.76
N LEU A 273 -3.09 15.55 17.63
CA LEU A 273 -4.37 15.31 18.29
C LEU A 273 -4.32 15.81 19.72
N ILE A 274 -5.29 16.64 20.07
CA ILE A 274 -5.47 17.11 21.45
C ILE A 274 -6.91 16.89 21.89
N ASN A 275 -7.08 16.53 23.16
CA ASN A 275 -8.40 16.51 23.80
C ASN A 275 -8.94 17.95 23.89
N LYS A 276 -10.22 18.14 23.56
CA LYS A 276 -10.88 19.46 23.51
C LYS A 276 -10.90 20.19 24.85
N GLU A 277 -10.92 19.46 25.96
CA GLU A 277 -11.03 20.02 27.32
C GLU A 277 -9.67 20.18 27.97
N THR A 278 -8.81 19.17 27.88
CA THR A 278 -7.53 19.16 28.60
C THR A 278 -6.37 19.70 27.77
N GLY A 279 -6.49 19.72 26.44
CA GLY A 279 -5.41 20.08 25.53
C GLY A 279 -4.27 19.05 25.44
N LEU A 280 -4.41 17.88 26.08
CA LEU A 280 -3.41 16.82 26.12
C LEU A 280 -3.80 15.64 25.21
N TYR A 281 -2.81 14.82 24.86
CA TYR A 281 -3.01 13.57 24.13
C TYR A 281 -2.92 12.35 25.05
N SER A 282 -3.88 11.42 24.93
CA SER A 282 -3.82 10.08 25.52
C SER A 282 -4.25 9.05 24.47
N GLU A 283 -3.37 8.09 24.17
CA GLU A 283 -3.69 7.06 23.18
C GLU A 283 -4.87 6.19 23.62
N ALA A 284 -4.90 5.76 24.88
CA ALA A 284 -5.98 4.93 25.41
C ALA A 284 -7.34 5.63 25.34
N GLU A 285 -7.40 6.91 25.72
CA GLU A 285 -8.65 7.69 25.65
C GLU A 285 -9.05 7.95 24.19
N TYR A 286 -8.10 8.29 23.31
CA TYR A 286 -8.41 8.54 21.90
C TYR A 286 -8.99 7.30 21.20
N LEU A 287 -8.53 6.10 21.54
CA LEU A 287 -9.05 4.86 20.98
C LEU A 287 -10.49 4.57 21.43
N GLU A 288 -10.86 4.96 22.66
CA GLU A 288 -12.19 4.74 23.22
C GLU A 288 -13.17 5.88 22.85
N TYR A 289 -12.69 7.12 22.85
CA TYR A 289 -13.48 8.35 22.67
C TYR A 289 -12.83 9.32 21.65
N PRO A 290 -12.70 8.92 20.36
CA PRO A 290 -12.03 9.75 19.35
C PRO A 290 -12.74 11.09 19.08
N ASP A 291 -14.02 11.18 19.38
CA ASP A 291 -14.86 12.37 19.25
C ASP A 291 -14.52 13.48 20.26
N ARG A 292 -13.84 13.15 21.36
CA ARG A 292 -13.32 14.14 22.33
C ARG A 292 -12.09 14.89 21.84
N TYR A 293 -11.49 14.44 20.73
CA TYR A 293 -10.27 15.00 20.20
C TYR A 293 -10.53 15.94 19.03
N ILE A 294 -9.60 16.87 18.81
CA ILE A 294 -9.49 17.68 17.60
C ILE A 294 -8.09 17.58 17.02
N SER A 295 -7.97 17.81 15.71
CA SER A 295 -6.69 17.87 15.04
C SER A 295 -6.18 19.31 14.95
N THR A 296 -4.97 19.56 15.42
CA THR A 296 -4.22 20.82 15.26
C THR A 296 -3.30 20.81 14.02
N PHE A 297 -3.32 19.72 13.24
CA PHE A 297 -2.45 19.54 12.07
C PHE A 297 -2.52 20.72 11.10
N ASN A 298 -3.72 21.27 10.86
CA ASN A 298 -3.95 22.36 9.91
C ASN A 298 -3.26 23.68 10.29
N THR A 299 -3.02 23.94 11.57
CA THR A 299 -2.42 25.20 12.06
C THR A 299 -0.98 25.03 12.50
N GLN A 300 -0.62 23.87 13.05
CA GLN A 300 0.71 23.66 13.64
C GLN A 300 1.70 22.98 12.70
N ILE A 301 1.23 22.21 11.70
CA ILE A 301 2.09 21.37 10.85
C ILE A 301 1.94 21.72 9.38
N ALA A 302 0.71 21.66 8.86
CA ALA A 302 0.42 21.85 7.43
C ALA A 302 0.95 23.17 6.83
N PRO A 303 0.93 24.33 7.54
CA PRO A 303 1.50 25.57 7.01
C PRO A 303 2.99 25.52 6.73
N TYR A 304 3.70 24.55 7.31
CA TYR A 304 5.14 24.38 7.18
C TYR A 304 5.50 23.16 6.33
N ALA A 305 4.55 22.55 5.63
CA ALA A 305 4.75 21.38 4.79
C ALA A 305 4.74 21.78 3.30
N SER A 306 5.85 21.59 2.59
CA SER A 306 5.87 21.69 1.12
C SER A 306 5.13 20.51 0.47
N CYS A 307 5.15 19.35 1.13
CA CYS A 307 4.49 18.14 0.69
C CYS A 307 3.99 17.33 1.88
N ILE A 308 2.81 16.71 1.74
CA ILE A 308 2.21 15.82 2.75
C ILE A 308 2.03 14.43 2.13
N ILE A 309 2.67 13.44 2.76
CA ILE A 309 2.51 12.02 2.48
C ILE A 309 1.54 11.44 3.51
N ASN A 310 0.29 11.24 3.12
CA ASN A 310 -0.71 10.68 4.04
C ASN A 310 -0.55 9.17 4.19
N GLY A 311 -0.04 8.72 5.33
CA GLY A 311 0.14 7.29 5.67
C GLY A 311 -0.92 6.74 6.62
N ILE A 312 -1.90 7.54 7.03
CA ILE A 312 -2.98 7.15 7.94
C ILE A 312 -4.29 6.90 7.22
N TYR A 313 -5.04 5.93 7.73
CA TYR A 313 -6.45 5.71 7.40
C TYR A 313 -7.32 6.60 8.29
N TRP A 314 -8.47 7.03 7.76
CA TRP A 314 -9.41 7.94 8.44
C TRP A 314 -10.83 7.39 8.37
N GLU A 315 -11.55 7.48 9.47
CA GLU A 315 -12.98 7.16 9.57
C GLU A 315 -13.81 8.40 9.93
N PRO A 316 -15.11 8.45 9.58
CA PRO A 316 -15.97 9.62 9.84
C PRO A 316 -16.00 10.12 11.29
N THR A 317 -15.81 9.23 12.26
CA THR A 317 -15.77 9.55 13.70
C THR A 317 -14.48 10.21 14.15
N GLN A 318 -13.43 10.18 13.33
CA GLN A 318 -12.11 10.68 13.68
C GLN A 318 -11.89 12.13 13.22
N PRO A 319 -11.08 12.93 13.94
CA PRO A 319 -10.72 14.27 13.51
C PRO A 319 -9.99 14.25 12.17
N LYS A 320 -10.38 15.14 11.24
CA LYS A 320 -9.72 15.32 9.94
C LYS A 320 -8.41 16.08 10.11
N LEU A 321 -7.37 15.69 9.36
CA LEU A 321 -6.12 16.45 9.27
C LEU A 321 -6.34 17.84 8.65
N LEU A 322 -7.06 17.89 7.52
CA LEU A 322 -7.37 19.09 6.77
C LEU A 322 -8.81 19.04 6.27
N ARG A 323 -9.51 20.17 6.38
CA ARG A 323 -10.78 20.40 5.65
C ARG A 323 -10.49 21.13 4.34
N ILE A 324 -11.42 21.08 3.39
CA ILE A 324 -11.30 21.76 2.08
C ILE A 324 -10.95 23.25 2.24
N GLY A 325 -11.64 23.95 3.16
CA GLY A 325 -11.34 25.36 3.43
C GLY A 325 -9.90 25.61 3.93
N ASN A 326 -9.33 24.68 4.71
CA ASN A 326 -7.94 24.78 5.16
C ASN A 326 -6.97 24.54 4.00
N ALA A 327 -7.25 23.55 3.15
CA ALA A 327 -6.42 23.26 1.99
C ALA A 327 -6.40 24.44 1.01
N ASN A 328 -7.55 25.08 0.76
CA ASN A 328 -7.62 26.27 -0.09
C ASN A 328 -6.76 27.42 0.47
N GLN A 329 -6.80 27.66 1.78
CA GLN A 329 -5.95 28.68 2.42
C GLN A 329 -4.45 28.39 2.26
N LEU A 330 -4.03 27.12 2.38
CA LEU A 330 -2.63 26.71 2.21
C LEU A 330 -2.12 26.83 0.77
N LEU A 331 -3.02 26.73 -0.21
CA LEU A 331 -2.67 26.80 -1.64
C LEU A 331 -2.72 28.22 -2.20
N THR A 332 -3.35 29.17 -1.49
CA THR A 332 -3.35 30.58 -1.88
C THR A 332 -1.97 31.17 -1.63
N PRO A 333 -1.31 31.78 -2.64
CA PRO A 333 -0.07 32.50 -2.43
C PRO A 333 -0.25 33.57 -1.34
N PRO A 334 0.74 33.82 -0.47
CA PRO A 334 0.67 34.95 0.44
C PRO A 334 0.46 36.25 -0.37
N PRO A 335 -0.30 37.24 0.15
CA PRO A 335 -0.57 38.51 -0.54
C PRO A 335 0.69 39.25 -0.98
N GLU A 336 1.82 38.94 -0.36
CA GLU A 336 3.14 39.53 -0.62
C GLU A 336 3.78 39.03 -1.94
N TRP A 337 3.13 38.08 -2.63
CA TRP A 337 3.61 37.42 -3.86
C TRP A 337 2.76 37.77 -5.09
N THR A 338 1.80 38.69 -4.97
CA THR A 338 0.96 39.22 -6.07
C THR A 338 1.18 40.71 -6.24
#